data_AF-A0A1F8ECK5-F1
#
_entry.id   AF-A0A1F8ECK5-F1
#
_cell.length_a   1.000
_cell.length_b   1.000
_cell.length_c   1.000
_cell.angle_alpha   90.00
_cell.angle_beta   90.00
_cell.angle_gamma   90.00
#
_symmetry.space_group_name_H-M   'P 1'
#
loop_
_entity.id
_entity.type
_entity.pdbx_description
1 polymer ?
#
loop_
_entity_poly.entity_id
_entity_poly.type
_entity_poly.pdbx_seq_one_letter_code
_entity_poly.pdbx_strand_id
1 'polypeptide(L)'
;MDEISNKQEESGYATPFNVDFSDSKPKNYFTEYTEKVLSLSESIKDVLMDSSTAEFIEEGLGLSFNLTRGQITELTRIIRDILLGDAPLNSMSDLISSKLNLGQNASIQIANKIANDLLSSAIEDIKKLQTARTPERADRPTMPPQPQIPKPSEKPDLKIGPDINRNNIVDLRNK
;
A
#
# COMPACT_ATOMS: atom_id res chain seq x y z
N MET A 1 -9.40 -52.54 -3.42
CA MET A 1 -9.46 -52.13 -2.01
C MET A 1 -8.49 -50.99 -1.86
N ASP A 2 -9.12 -49.83 -1.83
CA ASP A 2 -8.58 -48.50 -1.94
C ASP A 2 -7.93 -48.06 -0.63
N GLU A 3 -6.72 -47.54 -0.70
CA GLU A 3 -6.27 -46.49 0.20
C GLU A 3 -5.99 -45.26 -0.65
N ILE A 4 -7.09 -44.60 -1.02
CA ILE A 4 -7.06 -43.20 -1.40
C ILE A 4 -6.56 -42.48 -0.15
N SER A 5 -5.28 -42.11 -0.15
CA SER A 5 -4.74 -41.11 0.76
C SER A 5 -5.44 -39.79 0.40
N ASN A 6 -6.64 -39.65 0.95
CA ASN A 6 -7.41 -38.43 1.00
C ASN A 6 -6.62 -37.52 1.95
N LYS A 7 -5.53 -36.94 1.44
CA LYS A 7 -4.97 -35.74 2.06
C LYS A 7 -6.12 -34.76 2.07
N GLN A 8 -6.66 -34.55 3.26
CA GLN A 8 -7.59 -33.47 3.52
C GLN A 8 -6.92 -32.21 2.97
N GLU A 9 -7.35 -31.78 1.79
CA GLU A 9 -7.41 -30.36 1.50
C GLU A 9 -8.31 -29.82 2.59
N GLU A 10 -7.73 -29.36 3.70
CA GLU A 10 -8.44 -28.45 4.59
C GLU A 10 -8.80 -27.25 3.70
N SER A 11 -10.01 -27.28 3.15
CA SER A 11 -10.65 -26.18 2.45
C SER A 11 -11.02 -25.10 3.47
N GLY A 12 -10.04 -24.69 4.27
CA GLY A 12 -10.10 -23.53 5.13
C GLY A 12 -9.60 -22.34 4.33
N TYR A 13 -10.35 -21.26 4.35
CA TYR A 13 -9.86 -19.96 3.90
C TYR A 13 -8.56 -19.63 4.64
N ALA A 14 -7.53 -19.23 3.88
CA ALA A 14 -6.26 -18.83 4.49
C ALA A 14 -6.36 -17.37 4.95
N THR A 15 -6.26 -17.14 6.26
CA THR A 15 -6.17 -15.79 6.83
C THR A 15 -4.74 -15.26 6.65
N PRO A 16 -4.54 -13.93 6.71
CA PRO A 16 -3.21 -13.34 6.77
C PRO A 16 -2.32 -13.96 7.87
N PHE A 17 -2.90 -14.39 8.98
CA PHE A 17 -2.19 -15.07 10.07
C PHE A 17 -1.59 -16.42 9.64
N ASN A 18 -2.39 -17.28 8.99
CA ASN A 18 -2.01 -18.69 8.78
C ASN A 18 -1.55 -19.04 7.35
N VAL A 19 -1.53 -18.08 6.41
CA VAL A 19 -1.24 -18.31 4.97
C VAL A 19 0.05 -19.09 4.66
N ASP A 20 1.04 -19.04 5.56
CA ASP A 20 2.32 -19.75 5.41
C ASP A 20 2.61 -20.72 6.57
N PHE A 21 1.57 -21.14 7.30
CA PHE A 21 1.72 -22.16 8.35
C PHE A 21 1.98 -23.49 7.67
N SER A 22 3.22 -23.97 7.80
CA SER A 22 3.70 -25.19 7.18
C SER A 22 4.81 -25.79 8.03
N ASP A 23 4.83 -27.12 8.12
CA ASP A 23 5.89 -27.88 8.80
C ASP A 23 7.29 -27.69 8.19
N SER A 24 7.35 -27.07 6.99
CA SER A 24 8.61 -26.74 6.31
C SER A 24 9.32 -25.50 6.87
N LYS A 25 8.68 -24.74 7.78
CA LYS A 25 9.26 -23.52 8.34
C LYS A 25 10.38 -23.84 9.35
N PRO A 26 11.40 -22.96 9.49
CA PRO A 26 12.42 -23.11 10.51
C PRO A 26 11.82 -23.23 11.91
N LYS A 27 12.47 -23.97 12.82
CA LYS A 27 11.97 -24.22 14.19
C LYS A 27 11.59 -22.94 14.94
N ASN A 28 12.34 -21.85 14.72
CA ASN A 28 12.20 -20.58 15.42
C ASN A 28 11.12 -19.68 14.79
N TYR A 29 10.71 -19.99 13.55
CA TYR A 29 9.82 -19.14 12.76
C TYR A 29 8.52 -18.84 13.50
N PHE A 30 7.88 -19.86 14.06
CA PHE A 30 6.61 -19.70 14.76
C PHE A 30 6.77 -18.87 16.03
N THR A 31 7.87 -19.03 16.77
CA THR A 31 8.15 -18.22 17.98
C THR A 31 8.28 -16.75 17.61
N GLU A 32 9.15 -16.42 16.66
CA GLU A 32 9.37 -15.03 16.22
C GLU A 32 8.09 -14.41 15.62
N TYR A 33 7.35 -15.20 14.84
CA TYR A 33 6.09 -14.78 14.24
C TYR A 33 5.03 -14.50 15.31
N THR A 34 4.85 -15.41 16.28
CA THR A 34 3.87 -15.24 17.36
C THR A 34 4.23 -14.05 18.25
N GLU A 35 5.50 -13.87 18.61
CA GLU A 35 5.94 -12.69 19.39
C GLU A 35 5.60 -11.39 18.67
N LYS A 36 5.84 -11.36 17.36
CA LYS A 36 5.47 -10.20 16.53
C LYS A 36 3.98 -9.95 16.54
N VAL A 37 3.16 -10.98 16.33
CA VAL A 37 1.69 -10.87 16.35
C VAL A 37 1.20 -10.39 17.72
N LEU A 38 1.74 -10.92 18.82
CA LEU A 38 1.36 -10.52 20.17
C LEU A 38 1.62 -9.03 20.45
N SER A 39 2.64 -8.44 19.81
CA SER A 39 2.99 -7.02 19.95
C SER A 39 2.07 -6.06 19.19
N LEU A 40 1.19 -6.56 18.31
CA LEU A 40 0.29 -5.72 17.51
C LEU A 40 -0.89 -5.21 18.34
N SER A 41 -1.50 -4.11 17.88
CA SER A 41 -2.79 -3.63 18.41
C SER A 41 -3.89 -4.65 18.11
N GLU A 42 -4.96 -4.62 18.92
CA GLU A 42 -6.10 -5.53 18.75
C GLU A 42 -6.74 -5.38 17.35
N SER A 43 -6.92 -4.15 16.90
CA SER A 43 -7.44 -3.84 15.56
C SER A 43 -6.67 -4.53 14.42
N ILE A 44 -5.34 -4.66 14.53
CA ILE A 44 -4.51 -5.34 13.54
C ILE A 44 -4.64 -6.86 13.69
N LYS A 45 -4.72 -7.37 14.93
CA LYS A 45 -4.91 -8.81 15.19
C LYS A 45 -6.25 -9.30 14.66
N ASP A 46 -7.32 -8.53 14.85
CA ASP A 46 -8.66 -8.83 14.33
C ASP A 46 -8.59 -9.05 12.81
N VAL A 47 -8.04 -8.08 12.06
CA VAL A 47 -7.88 -8.23 10.60
C VAL A 47 -7.00 -9.42 10.25
N LEU A 48 -5.94 -9.68 11.00
CA LEU A 48 -5.00 -10.76 10.72
C LEU A 48 -5.62 -12.15 10.87
N MET A 49 -6.54 -12.32 11.83
CA MET A 49 -7.02 -13.63 12.30
C MET A 49 -8.49 -13.92 11.94
N ASP A 50 -9.31 -12.91 11.68
CA ASP A 50 -10.73 -13.08 11.42
C ASP A 50 -11.01 -13.84 10.11
N SER A 51 -11.99 -14.74 10.15
CA SER A 51 -12.45 -15.49 8.97
C SER A 51 -13.05 -14.57 7.91
N SER A 52 -13.69 -13.48 8.33
CA SER A 52 -14.26 -12.47 7.43
C SER A 52 -13.19 -11.80 6.55
N THR A 53 -11.95 -11.66 7.05
CA THR A 53 -10.82 -11.19 6.24
C THR A 53 -10.52 -12.17 5.10
N ALA A 54 -10.50 -13.46 5.40
CA ALA A 54 -10.19 -14.47 4.41
C ALA A 54 -11.32 -14.62 3.37
N GLU A 55 -12.58 -14.53 3.80
CA GLU A 55 -13.75 -14.45 2.91
C GLU A 55 -13.71 -13.21 2.01
N PHE A 56 -13.36 -12.04 2.56
CA PHE A 56 -13.21 -10.82 1.78
C PHE A 56 -12.12 -10.95 0.70
N ILE A 57 -11.00 -11.60 1.00
CA ILE A 57 -9.91 -11.81 0.04
C ILE A 57 -10.31 -12.85 -1.02
N GLU A 58 -10.83 -14.01 -0.61
CA GLU A 58 -11.15 -15.11 -1.52
C GLU A 58 -12.43 -14.86 -2.34
N GLU A 59 -13.54 -14.56 -1.67
CA GLU A 59 -14.84 -14.41 -2.32
C GLU A 59 -15.07 -12.97 -2.80
N GLY A 60 -14.62 -11.98 -2.02
CA GLY A 60 -14.76 -10.58 -2.40
C GLY A 60 -13.82 -10.22 -3.56
N LEU A 61 -12.52 -10.23 -3.29
CA LEU A 61 -11.52 -9.81 -4.27
C LEU A 61 -11.21 -10.90 -5.30
N GLY A 62 -11.07 -12.15 -4.86
CA GLY A 62 -10.76 -13.27 -5.74
C GLY A 62 -11.77 -13.44 -6.87
N LEU A 63 -13.07 -13.46 -6.54
CA LEU A 63 -14.12 -13.56 -7.57
C LEU A 63 -14.25 -12.28 -8.40
N SER A 64 -14.23 -11.09 -7.77
CA SER A 64 -14.44 -9.82 -8.48
C SER A 64 -13.35 -9.52 -9.52
N PHE A 65 -12.11 -9.96 -9.27
CA PHE A 65 -10.96 -9.73 -10.15
C PHE A 65 -10.51 -11.01 -10.88
N ASN A 66 -11.27 -12.11 -10.75
CA ASN A 66 -10.95 -13.40 -11.34
C ASN A 66 -9.51 -13.87 -11.03
N LEU A 67 -9.13 -13.76 -9.76
CA LEU A 67 -7.80 -14.15 -9.29
C LEU A 67 -7.72 -15.68 -9.18
N THR A 68 -6.58 -16.23 -9.60
CA THR A 68 -6.26 -17.63 -9.37
C THR A 68 -5.99 -17.91 -7.89
N ARG A 69 -6.11 -19.17 -7.47
CA ARG A 69 -5.76 -19.61 -6.10
C ARG A 69 -4.37 -19.11 -5.67
N GLY A 70 -3.37 -19.23 -6.54
CA GLY A 70 -2.02 -18.75 -6.24
C GLY A 70 -1.92 -17.23 -6.06
N GLN A 71 -2.63 -16.45 -6.86
CA GLN A 71 -2.70 -15.00 -6.72
C GLN A 71 -3.40 -14.57 -5.43
N ILE A 72 -4.47 -15.27 -5.04
CA ILE A 72 -5.15 -15.07 -3.76
C ILE A 72 -4.18 -15.32 -2.61
N THR A 73 -3.49 -16.46 -2.60
CA THR A 73 -2.49 -16.76 -1.57
C THR A 73 -1.42 -15.66 -1.47
N GLU A 74 -0.93 -15.18 -2.61
CA GLU A 74 0.06 -14.09 -2.62
C GLU A 74 -0.51 -12.76 -2.16
N LEU A 75 -1.79 -12.46 -2.48
CA LEU A 75 -2.48 -11.28 -1.96
C LEU A 75 -2.62 -11.33 -0.44
N THR A 76 -3.00 -12.49 0.10
CA THR A 76 -3.07 -12.73 1.54
C THR A 76 -1.71 -12.51 2.21
N ARG A 77 -0.60 -12.93 1.58
CA ARG A 77 0.76 -12.63 2.07
C ARG A 77 1.09 -11.14 2.03
N ILE A 78 0.74 -10.43 0.96
CA ILE A 78 0.95 -8.97 0.88
C ILE A 78 0.21 -8.27 2.02
N ILE A 79 -1.05 -8.64 2.28
CA ILE A 79 -1.85 -8.06 3.35
C ILE A 79 -1.20 -8.36 4.72
N ARG A 80 -0.78 -9.61 4.96
CA ARG A 80 -0.02 -9.97 6.17
C ARG A 80 1.22 -9.10 6.33
N ASP A 81 2.05 -8.98 5.30
CA ASP A 81 3.31 -8.24 5.37
C ASP A 81 3.06 -6.76 5.71
N ILE A 82 1.95 -6.17 5.23
CA ILE A 82 1.53 -4.81 5.58
C ILE A 82 1.08 -4.70 7.03
N LEU A 83 0.26 -5.64 7.51
CA LEU A 83 -0.23 -5.70 8.90
C LEU A 83 0.90 -5.92 9.91
N LEU A 84 1.94 -6.65 9.49
CA LEU A 84 3.14 -6.90 10.29
C LEU A 84 4.19 -5.78 10.18
N GLY A 85 3.96 -4.79 9.32
CA GLY A 85 4.90 -3.71 9.06
C GLY A 85 6.19 -4.16 8.36
N ASP A 86 6.16 -5.28 7.65
CA ASP A 86 7.25 -5.77 6.78
C ASP A 86 7.17 -5.19 5.37
N ALA A 87 5.99 -4.73 4.98
CA ALA A 87 5.75 -4.00 3.75
C ALA A 87 5.04 -2.67 4.05
N PRO A 88 5.41 -1.57 3.37
CA PRO A 88 4.78 -0.29 3.60
C PRO A 88 3.40 -0.22 2.93
N LEU A 89 2.43 0.39 3.61
CA LEU A 89 1.03 0.48 3.16
C LEU A 89 0.91 1.20 1.82
N ASN A 90 1.74 2.23 1.58
CA ASN A 90 1.71 3.04 0.37
C ASN A 90 2.25 2.32 -0.88
N SER A 91 2.94 1.19 -0.73
CA SER A 91 3.45 0.39 -1.86
C SER A 91 2.52 -0.78 -2.22
N MET A 92 1.34 -0.88 -1.59
CA MET A 92 0.44 -2.03 -1.78
C MET A 92 0.08 -2.26 -3.26
N SER A 93 -0.26 -1.20 -4.01
CA SER A 93 -0.60 -1.34 -5.43
C SER A 93 0.55 -1.91 -6.27
N ASP A 94 1.78 -1.51 -5.97
CA ASP A 94 2.97 -1.92 -6.71
C ASP A 94 3.36 -3.36 -6.36
N LEU A 95 3.21 -3.75 -5.09
CA LEU A 95 3.36 -5.13 -4.63
C LEU A 95 2.32 -6.04 -5.29
N ILE A 96 1.06 -5.61 -5.36
CA ILE A 96 0.00 -6.34 -6.04
C ILE A 96 0.33 -6.52 -7.52
N SER A 97 0.67 -5.43 -8.23
CA SER A 97 0.96 -5.50 -9.66
C SER A 97 2.12 -6.45 -9.96
N SER A 98 3.22 -6.32 -9.22
CA SER A 98 4.43 -7.10 -9.43
C SER A 98 4.29 -8.57 -9.04
N LYS A 99 3.71 -8.87 -7.88
CA LYS A 99 3.64 -10.24 -7.35
C LYS A 99 2.49 -11.06 -7.93
N LEU A 100 1.37 -10.42 -8.27
CA LEU A 100 0.23 -11.12 -8.89
C LEU A 100 0.26 -11.05 -10.42
N ASN A 101 1.23 -10.33 -11.02
CA ASN A 101 1.31 -10.09 -12.46
C ASN A 101 0.02 -9.47 -13.03
N LEU A 102 -0.52 -8.46 -12.33
CA LEU A 102 -1.73 -7.74 -12.71
C LEU A 102 -1.40 -6.37 -13.30
N GLY A 103 -2.27 -5.89 -14.19
CA GLY A 103 -2.18 -4.53 -14.70
C GLY A 103 -2.35 -3.48 -13.59
N GLN A 104 -1.73 -2.31 -13.77
CA GLN A 104 -1.73 -1.25 -12.75
C GLN A 104 -3.14 -0.82 -12.33
N ASN A 105 -4.08 -0.72 -13.27
CA ASN A 105 -5.46 -0.33 -12.96
C ASN A 105 -6.15 -1.31 -11.99
N ALA A 106 -6.07 -2.62 -12.26
CA ALA A 106 -6.62 -3.63 -11.36
C ALA A 106 -5.94 -3.59 -9.99
N SER A 107 -4.61 -3.44 -9.98
CA SER A 107 -3.81 -3.40 -8.76
C SER A 107 -4.17 -2.21 -7.85
N ILE A 108 -4.40 -1.03 -8.43
CA ILE A 108 -4.87 0.16 -7.70
C ILE A 108 -6.28 -0.07 -7.13
N GLN A 109 -7.18 -0.66 -7.91
CA GLN A 109 -8.54 -0.92 -7.43
C GLN A 109 -8.58 -1.93 -6.28
N ILE A 110 -7.79 -3.00 -6.36
CA ILE A 110 -7.64 -3.98 -5.29
C ILE A 110 -7.05 -3.30 -4.05
N ALA A 111 -5.96 -2.55 -4.20
CA ALA A 111 -5.32 -1.83 -3.09
C ALA A 111 -6.30 -0.87 -2.39
N ASN A 112 -7.09 -0.12 -3.16
CA ASN A 112 -8.10 0.79 -2.61
C ASN A 112 -9.20 0.05 -1.85
N LYS A 113 -9.68 -1.09 -2.35
CA LYS A 113 -10.67 -1.92 -1.64
C LYS A 113 -10.11 -2.47 -0.34
N ILE A 114 -8.87 -2.95 -0.36
CA ILE A 114 -8.20 -3.41 0.86
C ILE A 114 -8.08 -2.24 1.85
N ALA A 115 -7.57 -1.09 1.43
CA ALA A 115 -7.34 0.04 2.32
C ALA A 115 -8.63 0.64 2.91
N ASN A 116 -9.69 0.77 2.09
CA ASN A 116 -10.91 1.47 2.46
C ASN A 116 -11.97 0.56 3.10
N ASP A 117 -11.97 -0.73 2.76
CA ASP A 117 -13.00 -1.65 3.25
C ASP A 117 -12.38 -2.54 4.34
N LEU A 118 -11.39 -3.36 3.99
CA LEU A 118 -10.81 -4.36 4.89
C LEU A 118 -9.99 -3.75 6.03
N LEU A 119 -9.14 -2.76 5.73
CA LEU A 119 -8.21 -2.18 6.70
C LEU A 119 -8.79 -0.97 7.45
N SER A 120 -10.03 -0.58 7.17
CA SER A 120 -10.63 0.65 7.67
C SER A 120 -10.60 0.77 9.21
N SER A 121 -10.85 -0.32 9.92
CA SER A 121 -10.82 -0.40 11.39
C SER A 121 -9.41 -0.35 11.99
N ALA A 122 -8.38 -0.73 11.22
CA ALA A 122 -7.00 -0.86 11.68
C ALA A 122 -6.05 0.20 11.09
N ILE A 123 -6.53 1.04 10.17
CA ILE A 123 -5.68 1.88 9.31
C ILE A 123 -4.78 2.83 10.10
N GLU A 124 -5.28 3.41 11.19
CA GLU A 124 -4.51 4.32 12.03
C GLU A 124 -3.44 3.59 12.84
N ASP A 125 -3.71 2.37 13.31
CA ASP A 125 -2.72 1.58 14.04
C ASP A 125 -1.65 1.02 13.12
N ILE A 126 -2.01 0.67 11.87
CA ILE A 126 -1.05 0.30 10.82
C ILE A 126 -0.09 1.47 10.54
N LYS A 127 -0.62 2.69 10.39
CA LYS A 127 0.22 3.89 10.18
C LYS A 127 1.17 4.13 11.35
N LYS A 128 0.69 3.98 12.60
CA LYS A 128 1.54 4.12 13.79
C LYS A 128 2.66 3.07 13.81
N LEU A 129 2.33 1.81 13.54
CA LEU A 129 3.28 0.71 13.48
C LEU A 129 4.40 0.99 12.45
N GLN A 130 4.03 1.46 11.25
CA GLN A 130 4.99 1.73 10.19
C GLN A 130 5.83 3.00 10.45
N THR A 131 5.26 4.00 11.13
CA THR A 131 6.00 5.21 11.53
C THR A 131 7.06 4.89 12.58
N ALA A 132 6.74 4.05 13.57
CA ALA A 132 7.69 3.64 14.61
C ALA A 132 8.87 2.81 14.09
N ARG A 133 8.68 2.11 12.95
CA ARG A 133 9.71 1.30 12.30
C ARG A 133 10.52 2.05 11.25
N THR A 134 10.06 3.23 10.84
CA THR A 134 10.86 4.10 9.99
C THR A 134 11.87 4.79 10.89
N PRO A 135 13.19 4.48 10.83
CA PRO A 135 14.16 5.21 11.61
C PRO A 135 13.96 6.68 11.29
N GLU A 136 13.59 7.43 12.33
CA GLU A 136 13.41 8.86 12.28
C GLU A 136 14.64 9.44 11.58
N ARG A 137 14.43 10.39 10.66
CA ARG A 137 15.48 11.24 10.09
C ARG A 137 16.09 12.14 11.19
N ALA A 138 16.54 11.55 12.29
CA ALA A 138 17.18 12.23 13.41
C ALA A 138 18.55 12.82 13.03
N ASP A 139 19.09 12.46 11.86
CA ASP A 139 20.31 13.05 11.28
C ASP A 139 20.03 14.05 10.15
N ARG A 140 18.98 14.88 10.27
CA ARG A 140 18.96 16.15 9.54
C ARG A 140 19.48 17.25 10.47
N PRO A 141 20.70 17.77 10.27
CA PRO A 141 21.08 19.02 10.90
C PRO A 141 20.04 20.07 10.51
N THR A 142 19.44 20.71 11.51
CA THR A 142 18.60 21.89 11.34
C THR A 142 19.42 22.95 10.60
N MET A 143 19.24 23.06 9.28
CA MET A 143 19.73 24.24 8.56
C MET A 143 19.12 25.48 9.23
N PRO A 144 19.93 26.50 9.56
CA PRO A 144 19.39 27.73 10.11
C PRO A 144 18.39 28.36 9.13
N PRO A 145 17.35 29.05 9.63
CA PRO A 145 16.36 29.68 8.77
C PRO A 145 17.04 30.65 7.81
N GLN A 146 16.91 30.38 6.52
CA GLN A 146 17.39 31.26 5.46
C GLN A 146 16.60 32.59 5.56
N PRO A 147 17.25 33.77 5.55
CA PRO A 147 16.54 35.04 5.58
C PRO A 147 15.57 35.14 4.40
N GLN A 148 14.29 35.32 4.68
CA GLN A 148 13.28 35.55 3.65
C GLN A 148 13.55 36.90 3.01
N ILE A 149 13.91 36.89 1.72
CA ILE A 149 13.93 38.10 0.89
C ILE A 149 12.46 38.53 0.74
N PRO A 150 12.06 39.75 1.14
CA PRO A 150 10.68 40.19 0.97
C PRO A 150 10.32 40.26 -0.52
N LYS A 151 9.22 39.61 -0.89
CA LYS A 151 8.61 39.73 -2.22
C LYS A 151 8.24 41.20 -2.49
N PRO A 152 8.55 41.76 -3.67
CA PRO A 152 8.06 43.08 -4.06
C PRO A 152 6.52 43.08 -4.11
N SER A 153 5.90 44.02 -3.40
CA SER A 153 4.45 44.23 -3.43
C SER A 153 3.96 44.55 -4.85
N GLU A 154 2.97 43.80 -5.31
CA GLU A 154 2.19 44.12 -6.52
C GLU A 154 1.50 45.48 -6.33
N LYS A 155 1.77 46.41 -7.24
CA LYS A 155 1.07 47.70 -7.30
C LYS A 155 -0.31 47.52 -7.95
N PRO A 156 -1.31 48.34 -7.58
CA PRO A 156 -2.66 48.24 -8.12
C PRO A 156 -2.77 48.64 -9.59
N ASP A 157 -3.65 47.92 -10.27
CA ASP A 157 -4.13 48.07 -11.63
C ASP A 157 -4.62 49.50 -11.93
N LEU A 158 -4.00 50.17 -12.92
CA LEU A 158 -4.44 51.46 -13.46
C LEU A 158 -4.78 51.28 -14.94
N LYS A 159 -6.07 51.06 -15.21
CA LYS A 159 -6.67 51.16 -16.54
C LYS A 159 -6.60 52.59 -17.07
N ILE A 160 -5.84 52.84 -18.14
CA ILE A 160 -6.06 53.95 -19.09
C ILE A 160 -5.57 53.48 -20.49
N GLY A 161 -6.45 53.44 -21.51
CA GLY A 161 -6.14 53.07 -22.91
C GLY A 161 -5.49 54.21 -23.72
N PRO A 162 -5.63 54.31 -25.08
CA PRO A 162 -6.02 53.33 -26.11
C PRO A 162 -4.95 53.12 -27.22
N ASP A 163 -5.25 52.23 -28.17
CA ASP A 163 -4.75 52.08 -29.56
C ASP A 163 -3.39 52.66 -29.98
N ILE A 164 -2.41 51.78 -30.26
CA ILE A 164 -1.40 52.03 -31.31
C ILE A 164 -1.10 50.74 -32.08
N ASN A 165 -1.62 50.69 -33.31
CA ASN A 165 -1.23 49.79 -34.38
C ASN A 165 0.27 49.94 -34.70
N ARG A 166 1.02 48.83 -34.67
CA ARG A 166 2.34 48.73 -35.32
C ARG A 166 2.47 47.39 -36.06
N ASN A 167 1.76 47.27 -37.18
CA ASN A 167 2.30 46.58 -38.35
C ASN A 167 3.68 47.19 -38.68
N ASN A 168 4.76 46.52 -38.29
CA ASN A 168 6.03 46.46 -39.01
C ASN A 168 7.10 45.81 -38.12
N ILE A 169 7.31 44.51 -38.29
CA ILE A 169 8.65 43.95 -38.12
C ILE A 169 8.97 43.26 -39.44
N VAL A 170 9.86 43.91 -40.17
CA VAL A 170 10.45 43.46 -41.43
C VAL A 170 11.41 42.32 -41.10
N ASP A 171 11.19 41.16 -41.72
CA ASP A 171 12.09 40.01 -41.63
C ASP A 171 13.34 40.28 -42.49
N LEU A 172 14.46 40.59 -41.82
CA LEU A 172 15.74 40.93 -42.43
C LEU A 172 16.86 40.29 -41.62
N ARG A 173 17.17 39.03 -41.91
CA ARG A 173 18.52 38.44 -41.96
C ARG A 173 18.40 36.92 -42.05
N ASN A 174 18.64 36.37 -43.23
CA ASN A 174 19.97 36.01 -43.78
C ASN A 174 20.23 34.53 -43.46
N LYS A 175 20.20 33.66 -44.48
CA LYS A 175 21.26 33.38 -45.48
C LYS A 175 22.00 32.11 -45.07
#